data_AF-A0A7C1DL62-F1
#
_entry.id   AF-A0A7C1DL62-F1
#
_cell.length_a   1.000
_cell.length_b   1.000
_cell.length_c   1.000
_cell.angle_alpha   90.00
_cell.angle_beta   90.00
_cell.angle_gamma   90.00
#
_symmetry.space_group_name_H-M   'P 1'
#
loop_
_entity.id
_entity.type
_entity.pdbx_description
1 polymer ?
#
loop_
_entity_poly.entity_id
_entity_poly.type
_entity_poly.pdbx_seq_one_letter_code
_entity_poly.pdbx_strand_id
1 'polypeptide(L)'
;MQLFNSGDKTRRVCRRVKEGSRDRMMRFNRLSPDLRPLFVLLILFAFLTGCAPEEPKRDRELNELADLVRENPDDPELRFRFGSAFLSQEPPDWEQAAAQFGRAALLAPASRDAHFNYGVCLARTERYPEAEDEFRRAISLTPDFAPAWNNLGVIHHLHHRFEEAQGDFLRAAELDPASYEAVFNLGCAREKLRDLPGALEAYEAAITIRPDLPHAYTNAARLYYLAGRYADAIARLEATLEIEPDNPAIYYNLYQCHRALGDITKSEDYYKTAVTIDPRYAEIYGEARQFITLPQELVMTTPPQGGTP
;
A
#
# COMPACT_ATOMS: atom_id res chain seq x y z
N MET A 1 52.92 -28.29 -34.16
CA MET A 1 51.90 -29.36 -34.06
C MET A 1 51.52 -29.51 -32.60
N GLN A 2 50.25 -29.24 -32.28
CA GLN A 2 49.41 -29.78 -31.19
C GLN A 2 49.91 -29.73 -29.72
N LEU A 3 49.10 -29.54 -28.68
CA LEU A 3 47.70 -29.19 -28.45
C LEU A 3 47.65 -29.05 -26.91
N PHE A 4 47.33 -27.87 -26.36
CA PHE A 4 47.01 -27.75 -24.93
C PHE A 4 45.49 -27.85 -24.73
N ASN A 5 45.11 -28.82 -23.90
CA ASN A 5 43.77 -29.21 -23.46
C ASN A 5 42.89 -28.01 -23.05
N SER A 6 41.79 -27.76 -23.77
CA SER A 6 40.79 -26.71 -23.48
C SER A 6 39.42 -27.25 -23.01
N GLY A 7 39.31 -28.55 -22.69
CA GLY A 7 38.04 -29.21 -22.39
C GLY A 7 37.43 -28.97 -21.01
N ASP A 8 38.16 -28.39 -20.04
CA ASP A 8 37.75 -28.40 -18.63
C ASP A 8 37.24 -27.04 -18.10
N LYS A 9 37.52 -25.94 -18.81
CA LYS A 9 37.06 -24.60 -18.42
C LYS A 9 35.62 -24.31 -18.88
N THR A 10 35.18 -24.90 -19.99
CA THR A 10 33.82 -24.73 -20.53
C THR A 10 32.75 -25.45 -19.71
N ARG A 11 33.08 -26.58 -19.06
CA ARG A 11 32.11 -27.33 -18.23
C ARG A 11 31.77 -26.65 -16.90
N ARG A 12 32.71 -25.92 -16.29
CA ARG A 12 32.44 -25.16 -15.05
C ARG A 12 31.59 -23.90 -15.30
N VAL A 13 31.77 -23.26 -16.45
CA VAL A 13 30.99 -22.06 -16.83
C VAL A 13 29.53 -22.42 -17.13
N CYS A 14 29.26 -23.53 -17.82
CA CYS A 14 27.89 -23.98 -18.10
C CYS A 14 27.08 -24.36 -16.85
N ARG A 15 27.73 -24.76 -15.73
CA ARG A 15 27.02 -25.15 -14.50
C ARG A 15 26.49 -23.94 -13.72
N ARG A 16 27.23 -22.81 -13.74
CA ARG A 16 26.82 -21.53 -13.11
C ARG A 16 25.65 -20.84 -13.83
N VAL A 17 25.45 -21.16 -15.11
CA VAL A 17 24.36 -20.61 -15.91
C VAL A 17 23.00 -21.23 -15.53
N LYS A 18 22.93 -22.43 -14.96
CA LYS A 18 21.61 -23.08 -14.74
C LYS A 18 20.77 -22.46 -13.62
N GLU A 19 21.36 -21.75 -12.67
CA GLU A 19 20.66 -21.30 -11.45
C GLU A 19 20.20 -19.84 -11.53
N GLY A 20 20.92 -18.96 -12.22
CA GLY A 20 20.53 -17.55 -12.43
C GLY A 20 19.74 -17.25 -13.71
N SER A 21 19.32 -18.26 -14.47
CA SER A 21 18.73 -18.10 -15.82
C SER A 21 17.22 -18.27 -15.88
N ARG A 22 16.54 -18.67 -14.79
CA ARG A 22 15.11 -18.93 -14.85
C ARG A 22 14.29 -17.65 -15.02
N ASP A 23 14.60 -16.59 -14.29
CA ASP A 23 13.93 -15.29 -14.45
C ASP A 23 14.34 -14.54 -15.73
N ARG A 24 15.60 -14.69 -16.15
CA ARG A 24 16.09 -14.11 -17.41
C ARG A 24 15.46 -14.78 -18.64
N MET A 25 15.21 -16.11 -18.59
CA MET A 25 14.41 -16.81 -19.62
C MET A 25 12.93 -16.42 -19.58
N MET A 26 12.35 -16.16 -18.41
CA MET A 26 10.95 -15.76 -18.29
C MET A 26 10.69 -14.39 -18.96
N ARG A 27 11.65 -13.46 -18.90
CA ARG A 27 11.60 -12.19 -19.65
C ARG A 27 11.86 -12.38 -21.15
N PHE A 28 12.70 -13.34 -21.55
CA PHE A 28 12.96 -13.70 -22.96
C PHE A 28 11.71 -14.19 -23.70
N ASN A 29 10.84 -14.98 -23.05
CA ASN A 29 9.62 -15.51 -23.67
C ASN A 29 8.49 -14.48 -23.84
N ARG A 30 8.59 -13.30 -23.20
CA ARG A 30 7.61 -12.21 -23.32
C ARG A 30 7.95 -11.20 -24.43
N LEU A 31 9.13 -11.30 -25.04
CA LEU A 31 9.50 -10.48 -26.20
C LEU A 31 8.83 -11.00 -27.47
N SER A 32 8.40 -10.09 -28.34
CA SER A 32 7.92 -10.43 -29.68
C SER A 32 8.99 -11.23 -30.43
N PRO A 33 8.60 -12.21 -31.29
CA PRO A 33 9.54 -13.12 -31.95
C PRO A 33 10.70 -12.41 -32.68
N ASP A 34 10.42 -11.22 -33.22
CA ASP A 34 11.35 -10.41 -34.01
C ASP A 34 12.47 -9.76 -33.17
N LEU A 35 12.27 -9.57 -31.86
CA LEU A 35 13.22 -8.91 -30.95
C LEU A 35 14.15 -9.89 -30.22
N ARG A 36 13.81 -11.19 -30.21
CA ARG A 36 14.60 -12.24 -29.56
C ARG A 36 16.04 -12.37 -30.10
N PRO A 37 16.31 -12.37 -31.42
CA PRO A 37 17.68 -12.47 -31.91
C PRO A 37 18.52 -11.23 -31.59
N LEU A 38 17.92 -10.04 -31.56
CA LEU A 38 18.57 -8.79 -31.15
C LEU A 38 18.98 -8.81 -29.67
N PHE A 39 18.12 -9.34 -28.79
CA PHE A 39 18.41 -9.48 -27.36
C PHE A 39 19.54 -10.49 -27.09
N VAL A 40 19.58 -11.60 -27.84
CA VAL A 40 20.67 -12.59 -27.77
C VAL A 40 22.00 -11.99 -28.26
N LEU A 41 21.96 -11.19 -29.32
CA LEU A 41 23.14 -10.49 -29.85
C LEU A 41 23.68 -9.45 -28.85
N LEU A 42 22.79 -8.74 -28.15
CA LEU A 42 23.12 -7.77 -27.10
C LEU A 42 23.80 -8.44 -25.90
N ILE A 43 23.29 -9.59 -25.45
CA ILE A 43 23.91 -10.38 -24.40
C ILE A 43 25.30 -10.88 -24.84
N LEU A 44 25.40 -11.44 -26.05
CA LEU A 44 26.69 -11.91 -26.59
C LEU A 44 27.70 -10.77 -26.77
N PHE A 45 27.26 -9.59 -27.19
CA PHE A 45 28.09 -8.40 -27.34
C PHE A 45 28.57 -7.85 -26.00
N ALA A 46 27.70 -7.83 -24.97
CA ALA A 46 28.06 -7.51 -23.59
C ALA A 46 29.13 -8.48 -23.03
N PHE A 47 29.02 -9.78 -23.35
CA PHE A 47 30.02 -10.78 -22.99
C PHE A 47 31.36 -10.61 -23.73
N LEU A 48 31.36 -10.27 -25.02
CA LEU A 48 32.57 -10.08 -25.83
C LEU A 48 33.33 -8.80 -25.50
N THR A 49 32.62 -7.76 -25.08
CA THR A 49 33.20 -6.46 -24.68
C THR A 49 33.58 -6.39 -23.20
N GLY A 50 33.29 -7.43 -22.42
CA GLY A 50 33.48 -7.43 -20.96
C GLY A 50 32.53 -6.49 -20.21
N CYS A 51 31.58 -5.88 -20.92
CA CYS A 51 30.58 -4.96 -20.39
C CYS A 51 29.36 -5.77 -19.94
N ALA A 52 29.55 -6.61 -18.91
CA ALA A 52 28.39 -7.20 -18.24
C ALA A 52 27.55 -6.05 -17.66
N PRO A 53 26.22 -6.02 -17.87
CA PRO A 53 25.39 -5.00 -17.25
C PRO A 53 25.61 -5.07 -15.73
N GLU A 54 25.98 -3.94 -15.12
CA GLU A 54 26.12 -3.85 -13.67
C GLU A 54 24.81 -4.30 -13.02
N GLU A 55 24.89 -5.26 -12.09
CA GLU A 55 23.72 -5.64 -11.32
C GLU A 55 23.23 -4.40 -10.55
N PRO A 56 21.93 -4.07 -10.64
CA PRO A 56 21.37 -2.98 -9.86
C PRO A 56 21.75 -3.15 -8.39
N LYS A 57 22.12 -2.06 -7.70
CA LYS A 57 22.52 -2.10 -6.28
C LYS A 57 21.50 -2.86 -5.40
N ARG A 58 20.21 -2.76 -5.73
CA ARG A 58 19.11 -3.47 -5.05
C ARG A 58 19.19 -5.00 -5.22
N ASP A 59 19.45 -5.48 -6.44
CA ASP A 59 19.57 -6.91 -6.73
C ASP A 59 20.81 -7.49 -6.02
N ARG A 60 21.88 -6.69 -5.94
CA ARG A 60 23.08 -7.04 -5.19
C ARG A 60 22.82 -7.18 -3.69
N GLU A 61 22.13 -6.22 -3.07
CA GLU A 61 21.78 -6.27 -1.64
C GLU A 61 20.94 -7.52 -1.30
N LEU A 62 19.93 -7.83 -2.12
CA LEU A 62 19.10 -9.03 -1.93
C LEU A 62 19.92 -10.32 -2.06
N ASN A 63 20.83 -10.38 -3.03
CA ASN A 63 21.72 -11.54 -3.21
C ASN A 63 22.68 -11.69 -2.02
N GLU A 64 23.27 -10.60 -1.54
CA GLU A 64 24.15 -10.60 -0.36
C GLU A 64 23.38 -11.05 0.90
N LEU A 65 22.18 -10.52 1.15
CA LEU A 65 21.33 -10.95 2.25
C LEU A 65 20.90 -12.42 2.11
N ALA A 66 20.59 -12.89 0.90
CA ALA A 66 20.23 -14.28 0.66
C ALA A 66 21.39 -15.25 0.96
N ASP A 67 22.63 -14.87 0.63
CA ASP A 67 23.81 -15.65 0.94
C ASP A 67 24.09 -15.67 2.44
N LEU A 68 24.02 -14.51 3.11
CA LEU A 68 24.17 -14.42 4.56
C LEU A 68 23.12 -15.27 5.29
N VAL A 69 21.86 -15.25 4.86
CA VAL A 69 20.77 -16.06 5.45
C VAL A 69 21.00 -17.55 5.22
N ARG A 70 21.65 -17.92 4.12
CA ARG A 70 22.01 -19.33 3.86
C ARG A 70 23.11 -19.81 4.80
N GLU A 71 24.06 -18.94 5.11
CA GLU A 71 25.15 -19.22 6.06
C GLU A 71 24.66 -19.21 7.51
N ASN A 72 23.73 -18.31 7.85
CA ASN A 72 23.20 -18.09 9.20
C ASN A 72 21.65 -18.13 9.20
N PRO A 73 21.03 -19.30 8.97
CA PRO A 73 19.58 -19.40 8.75
C PRO A 73 18.72 -19.12 9.99
N ASP A 74 19.32 -19.19 11.16
CA ASP A 74 18.66 -19.03 12.47
C ASP A 74 18.98 -17.68 13.14
N ASP A 75 19.54 -16.72 12.40
CA ASP A 75 19.70 -15.34 12.86
C ASP A 75 18.39 -14.54 12.62
N PRO A 76 17.65 -14.17 13.68
CA PRO A 76 16.39 -13.43 13.55
C PRO A 76 16.57 -12.02 12.96
N GLU A 77 17.66 -11.33 13.27
CA GLU A 77 17.92 -9.97 12.80
C GLU A 77 18.21 -9.98 11.30
N LEU A 78 19.00 -10.97 10.86
CA LEU A 78 19.28 -11.13 9.45
C LEU A 78 18.02 -11.47 8.64
N ARG A 79 17.13 -12.31 9.19
CA ARG A 79 15.80 -12.56 8.61
C ARG A 79 14.97 -11.29 8.53
N PHE A 80 14.94 -10.49 9.61
CA PHE A 80 14.20 -9.24 9.66
C PHE A 80 14.68 -8.24 8.61
N ARG A 81 16.00 -8.07 8.47
CA ARG A 81 16.62 -7.23 7.45
C ARG A 81 16.30 -7.71 6.04
N PHE A 82 16.31 -9.02 5.82
CA PHE A 82 15.97 -9.59 4.52
C PHE A 82 14.49 -9.37 4.15
N GLY A 83 13.58 -9.51 5.11
CA GLY A 83 12.16 -9.16 4.93
C GLY A 83 11.98 -7.67 4.59
N SER A 84 12.71 -6.80 5.27
CA SER A 84 12.68 -5.35 5.02
C SER A 84 13.20 -4.98 3.62
N ALA A 85 14.20 -5.71 3.11
CA ALA A 85 14.70 -5.53 1.75
C ALA A 85 13.64 -5.90 0.69
N PHE A 86 12.81 -6.93 0.92
CA PHE A 86 11.66 -7.25 0.06
C PHE A 86 10.58 -6.17 0.10
N LEU A 87 10.32 -5.56 1.26
CA LEU A 87 9.38 -4.44 1.39
C LEU A 87 9.87 -3.17 0.71
N SER A 88 11.18 -3.00 0.65
CA SER A 88 11.81 -1.86 -0.02
C SER A 88 11.80 -2.01 -1.54
N GLN A 89 11.24 -3.08 -2.13
CA GLN A 89 11.11 -3.24 -3.59
C GLN A 89 9.96 -2.40 -4.17
N GLU A 90 9.98 -2.18 -5.49
CA GLU A 90 8.91 -1.48 -6.21
C GLU A 90 8.46 -2.33 -7.41
N PRO A 91 7.26 -2.97 -7.34
CA PRO A 91 6.39 -3.06 -6.16
C PRO A 91 7.01 -3.94 -5.05
N PRO A 92 6.60 -3.79 -3.78
CA PRO A 92 7.04 -4.65 -2.68
C PRO A 92 6.68 -6.12 -2.91
N ASP A 93 7.59 -7.04 -2.57
CA ASP A 93 7.31 -8.48 -2.57
C ASP A 93 6.81 -8.93 -1.20
N TRP A 94 5.49 -8.81 -1.01
CA TRP A 94 4.82 -9.10 0.27
C TRP A 94 4.94 -10.57 0.69
N GLU A 95 4.97 -11.50 -0.26
CA GLU A 95 5.06 -12.93 0.04
C GLU A 95 6.45 -13.31 0.55
N GLN A 96 7.50 -12.83 -0.12
CA GLN A 96 8.87 -13.08 0.34
C GLN A 96 9.15 -12.34 1.67
N ALA A 97 8.64 -11.12 1.82
CA ALA A 97 8.71 -10.40 3.08
C ALA A 97 8.02 -11.18 4.22
N ALA A 98 6.80 -11.69 3.99
CA ALA A 98 6.08 -12.50 4.96
C ALA A 98 6.86 -13.75 5.36
N ALA A 99 7.50 -14.44 4.41
CA ALA A 99 8.32 -15.62 4.70
C ALA A 99 9.51 -15.29 5.62
N GLN A 100 10.19 -14.16 5.39
CA GLN A 100 11.33 -13.77 6.22
C GLN A 100 10.89 -13.24 7.59
N PHE A 101 9.87 -12.38 7.68
CA PHE A 101 9.36 -11.89 8.96
C PHE A 101 8.74 -13.00 9.80
N GLY A 102 8.02 -13.95 9.19
CA GLY A 102 7.51 -15.12 9.89
C GLY A 102 8.64 -15.98 10.47
N ARG A 103 9.76 -16.14 9.75
CA ARG A 103 10.94 -16.82 10.29
C ARG A 103 11.62 -16.01 11.40
N ALA A 104 11.70 -14.69 11.26
CA ALA A 104 12.23 -13.80 12.30
C ALA A 104 11.39 -13.89 13.60
N ALA A 105 10.06 -13.84 13.49
CA ALA A 105 9.14 -13.97 14.62
C ALA A 105 9.24 -15.35 15.29
N LEU A 106 9.43 -16.42 14.51
CA LEU A 106 9.65 -17.77 15.06
C LEU A 106 10.97 -17.87 15.85
N LEU A 107 12.04 -17.26 15.35
CA LEU A 107 13.37 -17.28 15.97
C LEU A 107 13.47 -16.33 17.18
N ALA A 108 12.72 -15.24 17.15
CA ALA A 108 12.65 -14.23 18.20
C ALA A 108 11.19 -13.95 18.60
N PRO A 109 10.53 -14.86 19.34
CA PRO A 109 9.10 -14.75 19.70
C PRO A 109 8.77 -13.59 20.65
N ALA A 110 9.78 -12.92 21.21
CA ALA A 110 9.62 -11.71 22.00
C ALA A 110 9.77 -10.42 21.17
N SER A 111 10.00 -10.52 19.86
CA SER A 111 10.18 -9.36 18.98
C SER A 111 8.82 -8.83 18.50
N ARG A 112 8.37 -7.73 19.11
CA ARG A 112 7.18 -6.98 18.68
C ARG A 112 7.24 -6.64 17.20
N ASP A 113 8.38 -6.14 16.72
CA ASP A 113 8.52 -5.64 15.34
C ASP A 113 8.47 -6.78 14.33
N ALA A 114 9.02 -7.96 14.66
CA ALA A 114 8.90 -9.13 13.80
C ALA A 114 7.45 -9.58 13.66
N HIS A 115 6.70 -9.66 14.78
CA HIS A 115 5.27 -9.98 14.77
C HIS A 115 4.45 -8.93 14.01
N PHE A 116 4.68 -7.63 14.26
CA PHE A 116 3.98 -6.55 13.58
C PHE A 116 4.22 -6.56 12.06
N ASN A 117 5.48 -6.62 11.63
CA ASN A 117 5.82 -6.62 10.20
C ASN A 117 5.32 -7.88 9.51
N TYR A 118 5.35 -9.03 10.20
CA TYR A 118 4.75 -10.25 9.68
C TYR A 118 3.23 -10.10 9.50
N GLY A 119 2.53 -9.57 10.51
CA GLY A 119 1.11 -9.25 10.45
C GLY A 119 0.75 -8.31 9.30
N VAL A 120 1.54 -7.26 9.04
CA VAL A 120 1.30 -6.37 7.89
C VAL A 120 1.45 -7.12 6.57
N CYS A 121 2.48 -7.95 6.41
CA CYS A 121 2.66 -8.70 5.17
C CYS A 121 1.51 -9.70 4.95
N LEU A 122 1.06 -10.37 6.01
CA LEU A 122 -0.11 -11.26 5.97
C LEU A 122 -1.38 -10.51 5.57
N ALA A 123 -1.62 -9.32 6.12
CA ALA A 123 -2.78 -8.51 5.74
C ALA A 123 -2.72 -8.07 4.27
N ARG A 124 -1.53 -7.73 3.75
CA ARG A 124 -1.32 -7.36 2.34
C ARG A 124 -1.46 -8.53 1.37
N THR A 125 -1.28 -9.76 1.85
CA THR A 125 -1.54 -11.00 1.10
C THR A 125 -2.90 -11.63 1.45
N GLU A 126 -3.80 -10.86 2.06
CA GLU A 126 -5.19 -11.25 2.39
C GLU A 126 -5.32 -12.42 3.37
N ARG A 127 -4.26 -12.75 4.10
CA ARG A 127 -4.22 -13.77 5.17
C ARG A 127 -4.63 -13.16 6.51
N TYR A 128 -5.86 -12.67 6.56
CA TYR A 128 -6.35 -11.84 7.66
C TYR A 128 -6.43 -12.54 9.03
N PRO A 129 -6.85 -13.82 9.14
CA PRO A 129 -6.87 -14.50 10.44
C PRO A 129 -5.47 -14.59 11.05
N GLU A 130 -4.46 -14.93 10.25
CA GLU A 130 -3.08 -14.94 10.74
C GLU A 130 -2.57 -13.53 11.05
N ALA A 131 -2.94 -12.52 10.27
CA ALA A 131 -2.57 -11.14 10.57
C ALA A 131 -3.13 -10.67 11.93
N GLU A 132 -4.38 -11.01 12.25
CA GLU A 132 -5.02 -10.73 13.54
C GLU A 132 -4.22 -11.32 14.71
N ASP A 133 -3.81 -12.59 14.60
CA ASP A 133 -3.02 -13.27 15.63
C ASP A 133 -1.67 -12.59 15.84
N GLU A 134 -1.00 -12.18 14.77
CA GLU A 134 0.31 -11.52 14.81
C GLU A 134 0.21 -10.09 15.39
N PHE A 135 -0.84 -9.33 15.06
CA PHE A 135 -1.08 -8.03 15.68
C PHE A 135 -1.39 -8.16 17.17
N ARG A 136 -2.19 -9.15 17.58
CA ARG A 136 -2.45 -9.44 19.00
C ARG A 136 -1.17 -9.82 19.74
N ARG A 137 -0.26 -10.58 19.12
CA ARG A 137 1.06 -10.89 19.69
C ARG A 137 1.89 -9.61 19.88
N ALA A 138 1.98 -8.76 18.87
CA ALA A 138 2.69 -7.48 18.97
C ALA A 138 2.12 -6.60 20.10
N ILE A 139 0.79 -6.51 20.22
CA ILE A 139 0.11 -5.80 21.32
C ILE A 139 0.42 -6.44 22.68
N SER A 140 0.42 -7.77 22.79
CA SER A 140 0.73 -8.45 24.06
C SER A 140 2.15 -8.21 24.55
N LEU A 141 3.10 -8.05 23.62
CA LEU A 141 4.50 -7.73 23.90
C LEU A 141 4.69 -6.24 24.24
N THR A 142 3.92 -5.36 23.61
CA THR A 142 4.01 -3.91 23.79
C THR A 142 2.62 -3.28 23.67
N PRO A 143 1.86 -3.19 24.79
CA PRO A 143 0.46 -2.74 24.78
C PRO A 143 0.25 -1.28 24.34
N ASP A 144 1.29 -0.46 24.38
CA ASP A 144 1.31 0.95 23.96
C ASP A 144 1.77 1.15 22.50
N PHE A 145 1.88 0.07 21.72
CA PHE A 145 2.27 0.15 20.32
C PHE A 145 1.09 0.50 19.40
N ALA A 146 0.85 1.80 19.21
CA ALA A 146 -0.26 2.34 18.41
C ALA A 146 -0.43 1.73 17.00
N PRO A 147 0.65 1.49 16.21
CA PRO A 147 0.53 0.89 14.87
C PRO A 147 -0.18 -0.48 14.85
N ALA A 148 0.08 -1.33 15.85
CA ALA A 148 -0.54 -2.65 15.91
C ALA A 148 -2.04 -2.57 16.26
N TRP A 149 -2.43 -1.62 17.12
CA TRP A 149 -3.85 -1.34 17.39
C TRP A 149 -4.56 -0.83 16.14
N ASN A 150 -3.96 0.12 15.40
CA ASN A 150 -4.55 0.60 14.15
C ASN A 150 -4.74 -0.56 13.15
N ASN A 151 -3.72 -1.38 12.93
CA ASN A 151 -3.82 -2.47 11.96
C ASN A 151 -4.75 -3.60 12.42
N LEU A 152 -4.86 -3.88 13.72
CA LEU A 152 -5.87 -4.79 14.25
C LEU A 152 -7.29 -4.26 13.98
N GLY A 153 -7.52 -2.96 14.22
CA GLY A 153 -8.77 -2.30 13.89
C GLY A 153 -9.13 -2.40 12.40
N VAL A 154 -8.14 -2.31 11.51
CA VAL A 154 -8.34 -2.54 10.07
C VAL A 154 -8.84 -3.96 9.80
N ILE A 155 -8.21 -4.97 10.41
CA ILE A 155 -8.63 -6.36 10.25
C ILE A 155 -10.07 -6.57 10.77
N HIS A 156 -10.39 -6.03 11.93
CA HIS A 156 -11.74 -6.09 12.49
C HIS A 156 -12.77 -5.41 11.58
N HIS A 157 -12.47 -4.23 11.06
CA HIS A 157 -13.36 -3.52 10.13
C HIS A 157 -13.59 -4.28 8.83
N LEU A 158 -12.54 -4.89 8.24
CA LEU A 158 -12.68 -5.73 7.04
C LEU A 158 -13.59 -6.95 7.27
N HIS A 159 -13.68 -7.43 8.51
CA HIS A 159 -14.56 -8.53 8.93
C HIS A 159 -15.92 -8.05 9.44
N HIS A 160 -16.28 -6.78 9.24
CA HIS A 160 -17.52 -6.17 9.71
C HIS A 160 -17.71 -6.18 11.25
N ARG A 161 -16.62 -6.34 12.02
CA ARG A 161 -16.61 -6.20 13.48
C ARG A 161 -16.38 -4.74 13.86
N PHE A 162 -17.37 -3.89 13.58
CA PHE A 162 -17.20 -2.44 13.62
C PHE A 162 -17.01 -1.88 15.04
N GLU A 163 -17.67 -2.47 16.04
CA GLU A 163 -17.51 -2.09 17.45
C GLU A 163 -16.10 -2.40 17.96
N GLU A 164 -15.56 -3.57 17.62
CA GLU A 164 -14.18 -3.94 17.96
C GLU A 164 -13.19 -3.02 17.22
N ALA A 165 -13.41 -2.78 15.93
CA ALA A 165 -12.59 -1.86 15.15
C ALA A 165 -12.58 -0.45 15.72
N GLN A 166 -13.74 0.08 16.13
CA GLN A 166 -13.84 1.38 16.79
C GLN A 166 -13.01 1.42 18.07
N GLY A 167 -13.07 0.37 18.90
CA GLY A 167 -12.27 0.26 20.11
C GLY A 167 -10.77 0.26 19.83
N ASP A 168 -10.31 -0.50 18.84
CA ASP A 168 -8.91 -0.58 18.47
C ASP A 168 -8.39 0.73 17.86
N PHE A 169 -9.14 1.36 16.96
CA PHE A 169 -8.76 2.65 16.38
C PHE A 169 -8.76 3.77 17.43
N LEU A 170 -9.72 3.77 18.35
CA LEU A 170 -9.72 4.71 19.47
C LEU A 170 -8.47 4.51 20.33
N ARG A 171 -8.11 3.26 20.63
CA ARG A 171 -6.90 2.97 21.39
C ARG A 171 -5.64 3.42 20.67
N ALA A 172 -5.55 3.21 19.36
CA ALA A 172 -4.44 3.70 18.54
C ALA A 172 -4.33 5.23 18.58
N ALA A 173 -5.45 5.95 18.45
CA ALA A 173 -5.51 7.42 18.49
C ALA A 173 -5.21 7.99 19.89
N GLU A 174 -5.54 7.28 20.96
CA GLU A 174 -5.15 7.67 22.33
C GLU A 174 -3.63 7.55 22.55
N LEU A 175 -3.02 6.50 22.00
CA LEU A 175 -1.59 6.22 22.13
C LEU A 175 -0.74 7.14 21.25
N ASP A 176 -1.23 7.45 20.04
CA ASP A 176 -0.62 8.42 19.12
C ASP A 176 -1.67 9.39 18.56
N PRO A 177 -1.92 10.52 19.25
CA PRO A 177 -2.84 11.55 18.79
C PRO A 177 -2.44 12.23 17.47
N ALA A 178 -1.21 12.04 17.00
CA ALA A 178 -0.72 12.60 15.74
C ALA A 178 -0.85 11.61 14.56
N SER A 179 -1.32 10.38 14.78
CA SER A 179 -1.59 9.42 13.70
C SER A 179 -2.90 9.78 13.00
N TYR A 180 -2.79 10.37 11.81
CA TYR A 180 -3.97 10.60 10.97
C TYR A 180 -4.62 9.28 10.54
N GLU A 181 -3.85 8.19 10.40
CA GLU A 181 -4.37 6.87 10.01
C GLU A 181 -5.37 6.36 11.05
N ALA A 182 -4.97 6.38 12.32
CA ALA A 182 -5.81 5.93 13.42
C ALA A 182 -7.08 6.79 13.54
N VAL A 183 -6.94 8.11 13.46
CA VAL A 183 -8.06 9.05 13.56
C VAL A 183 -9.01 8.94 12.35
N PHE A 184 -8.47 8.83 11.13
CA PHE A 184 -9.28 8.64 9.92
C PHE A 184 -10.04 7.30 9.96
N ASN A 185 -9.37 6.22 10.33
CA ASN A 185 -9.99 4.90 10.41
C ASN A 185 -11.04 4.83 11.53
N LEU A 186 -10.84 5.53 12.64
CA LEU A 186 -11.88 5.72 13.67
C LEU A 186 -13.14 6.37 13.09
N GLY A 187 -12.97 7.38 12.23
CA GLY A 187 -14.08 8.00 11.49
C GLY A 187 -14.84 7.00 10.62
N CYS A 188 -14.12 6.16 9.88
CA CYS A 188 -14.71 5.09 9.07
C CYS A 188 -15.52 4.10 9.92
N ALA A 189 -14.98 3.62 11.05
CA ALA A 189 -15.68 2.71 11.95
C ALA A 189 -16.95 3.35 12.55
N ARG A 190 -16.86 4.59 13.04
CA ARG A 190 -18.01 5.34 13.58
C ARG A 190 -19.11 5.52 12.54
N GLU A 191 -18.74 5.77 11.29
CA GLU A 191 -19.73 5.88 10.23
C GLU A 191 -20.49 4.57 9.98
N LYS A 192 -19.79 3.42 9.97
CA LYS A 192 -20.43 2.10 9.86
C LYS A 192 -21.38 1.84 11.02
N LEU A 193 -21.04 2.35 12.21
CA LEU A 193 -21.88 2.32 13.41
C LEU A 193 -22.96 3.41 13.45
N ARG A 194 -23.11 4.20 12.38
CA ARG A 194 -24.11 5.28 12.24
C ARG A 194 -23.90 6.47 13.18
N ASP A 195 -22.75 6.57 13.83
CA ASP A 195 -22.32 7.77 14.56
C ASP A 195 -21.74 8.80 13.58
N LEU A 196 -22.63 9.44 12.82
CA LEU A 196 -22.25 10.43 11.81
C LEU A 196 -21.57 11.68 12.41
N PRO A 197 -22.02 12.24 13.56
CA PRO A 197 -21.31 13.35 14.20
C PRO A 197 -19.89 12.97 14.61
N GLY A 198 -19.71 11.83 15.28
CA GLY A 198 -18.39 11.37 15.70
C GLY A 198 -17.48 10.98 14.54
N ALA A 199 -18.04 10.51 13.42
CA ALA A 199 -17.30 10.27 12.18
C ALA A 199 -16.80 11.58 11.55
N LEU A 200 -17.66 12.60 11.49
CA LEU A 200 -17.30 13.92 10.96
C LEU A 200 -16.20 14.59 11.79
N GLU A 201 -16.29 14.53 13.12
CA GLU A 201 -15.24 15.02 14.03
C GLU A 201 -13.90 14.34 13.75
N ALA A 202 -13.90 13.02 13.57
CA ALA A 202 -12.69 12.25 13.27
C ALA A 202 -12.11 12.60 11.90
N TYR A 203 -12.94 12.77 10.87
CA TYR A 203 -12.45 13.18 9.55
C TYR A 203 -11.84 14.59 9.55
N GLU A 204 -12.46 15.56 10.23
CA GLU A 204 -11.91 16.92 10.38
C GLU A 204 -10.61 16.93 11.21
N ALA A 205 -10.52 16.09 12.23
CA ALA A 205 -9.28 15.90 12.97
C ALA A 205 -8.16 15.31 12.09
N ALA A 206 -8.46 14.30 11.27
CA ALA A 206 -7.50 13.73 10.33
C ALA A 206 -7.01 14.77 9.30
N ILE A 207 -7.91 15.62 8.78
CA ILE A 207 -7.57 16.74 7.89
C ILE A 207 -6.63 17.74 8.58
N THR A 208 -6.89 18.03 9.86
CA THR A 208 -6.06 18.96 10.65
C THR A 208 -4.66 18.40 10.87
N ILE A 209 -4.54 17.10 11.13
CA ILE A 209 -3.25 16.42 11.32
C ILE A 209 -2.48 16.35 9.99
N ARG A 210 -3.19 16.01 8.90
CA ARG A 210 -2.60 15.85 7.58
C ARG A 210 -3.52 16.46 6.49
N PRO A 211 -3.19 17.68 6.01
CA PRO A 211 -4.03 18.39 5.04
C PRO A 211 -4.03 17.83 3.61
N ASP A 212 -3.16 16.88 3.26
CA ASP A 212 -3.05 16.25 1.94
C ASP A 212 -3.77 14.88 1.89
N LEU A 213 -5.00 14.81 2.41
CA LEU A 213 -5.81 13.59 2.47
C LEU A 213 -7.14 13.70 1.72
N PRO A 214 -7.17 13.50 0.39
CA PRO A 214 -8.39 13.60 -0.41
C PRO A 214 -9.58 12.77 0.11
N HIS A 215 -9.31 11.56 0.61
CA HIS A 215 -10.34 10.69 1.19
C HIS A 215 -11.00 11.26 2.45
N ALA A 216 -10.26 11.99 3.29
CA ALA A 216 -10.80 12.60 4.50
C ALA A 216 -11.73 13.78 4.16
N TYR A 217 -11.31 14.65 3.23
CA TYR A 217 -12.14 15.76 2.75
C TYR A 217 -13.43 15.28 2.09
N THR A 218 -13.34 14.30 1.20
CA THR A 218 -14.51 13.79 0.47
C THR A 218 -15.49 13.06 1.38
N ASN A 219 -15.02 12.34 2.38
CA ASN A 219 -15.87 11.75 3.42
C ASN A 219 -16.54 12.82 4.30
N ALA A 220 -15.78 13.82 4.77
CA ALA A 220 -16.34 14.95 5.53
C ALA A 220 -17.38 15.72 4.70
N ALA A 221 -17.09 16.01 3.42
CA ALA A 221 -18.00 16.67 2.50
C ALA A 221 -19.33 15.92 2.35
N ARG A 222 -19.27 14.60 2.23
CA ARG A 222 -20.47 13.77 2.17
C ARG A 222 -21.29 13.85 3.45
N LEU A 223 -20.65 13.82 4.62
CA LEU A 223 -21.36 13.96 5.90
C LEU A 223 -21.98 15.35 6.06
N TYR A 224 -21.30 16.42 5.64
CA TYR A 224 -21.89 17.76 5.58
C TYR A 224 -23.08 17.83 4.62
N TYR A 225 -22.97 17.23 3.44
CA TYR A 225 -24.07 17.17 2.47
C TYR A 225 -25.30 16.47 3.05
N LEU A 226 -25.11 15.32 3.71
CA LEU A 226 -26.19 14.59 4.38
C LEU A 226 -26.81 15.38 5.54
N ALA A 227 -26.03 16.22 6.21
CA ALA A 227 -26.51 17.14 7.24
C ALA A 227 -27.16 18.42 6.67
N GLY A 228 -27.26 18.58 5.35
CA GLY A 228 -27.79 19.79 4.69
C GLY A 228 -26.84 21.00 4.75
N ARG A 229 -25.60 20.80 5.21
CA ARG A 229 -24.56 21.82 5.33
C ARG A 229 -23.77 21.95 4.03
N TYR A 230 -24.46 22.32 2.95
CA TYR A 230 -23.89 22.30 1.61
C TYR A 230 -22.71 23.25 1.40
N ALA A 231 -22.68 24.40 2.09
CA ALA A 231 -21.55 25.33 2.01
C ALA A 231 -20.26 24.72 2.60
N ASP A 232 -20.37 24.00 3.71
CA ASP A 232 -19.23 23.29 4.31
C ASP A 232 -18.77 22.13 3.42
N ALA A 233 -19.71 21.40 2.81
CA ALA A 233 -19.41 20.34 1.85
C ALA A 233 -18.63 20.88 0.64
N ILE A 234 -19.05 22.01 0.07
CA ILE A 234 -18.35 22.68 -1.03
C ILE A 234 -16.93 23.06 -0.61
N ALA A 235 -16.76 23.69 0.56
CA ALA A 235 -15.44 24.08 1.04
C ALA A 235 -14.47 22.89 1.18
N ARG A 236 -14.95 21.72 1.63
CA ARG A 236 -14.13 20.49 1.69
C ARG A 236 -13.80 19.95 0.29
N LEU A 237 -14.76 19.97 -0.64
CA LEU A 237 -14.56 19.48 -2.01
C LEU A 237 -13.61 20.38 -2.80
N GLU A 238 -13.72 21.71 -2.66
CA GLU A 238 -12.79 22.67 -3.27
C GLU A 238 -11.36 22.47 -2.77
N ALA A 239 -11.17 22.24 -1.47
CA ALA A 239 -9.86 21.88 -0.92
C ALA A 239 -9.32 20.56 -1.49
N THR A 240 -10.20 19.62 -1.85
CA THR A 240 -9.77 18.38 -2.50
C THR A 240 -9.28 18.63 -3.93
N LEU A 241 -9.85 19.60 -4.66
CA LEU A 241 -9.41 19.95 -6.02
C LEU A 241 -7.99 20.55 -6.06
N GLU A 242 -7.52 21.15 -4.97
CA GLU A 242 -6.13 21.61 -4.85
C GLU A 242 -5.14 20.43 -4.84
N ILE A 243 -5.60 19.24 -4.43
CA ILE A 243 -4.80 18.01 -4.32
C ILE A 243 -5.01 17.12 -5.56
N GLU A 244 -6.26 16.94 -6.00
CA GLU A 244 -6.66 16.08 -7.12
C GLU A 244 -7.51 16.85 -8.15
N PRO A 245 -6.91 17.72 -8.97
CA PRO A 245 -7.65 18.58 -9.90
C PRO A 245 -8.33 17.82 -11.04
N ASP A 246 -7.93 16.56 -11.30
CA ASP A 246 -8.41 15.76 -12.43
C ASP A 246 -9.38 14.64 -12.01
N ASN A 247 -9.92 14.68 -10.78
CA ASN A 247 -10.87 13.67 -10.31
C ASN A 247 -12.33 14.06 -10.63
N PRO A 248 -13.00 13.42 -11.60
CA PRO A 248 -14.34 13.81 -12.05
C PRO A 248 -15.41 13.66 -10.95
N ALA A 249 -15.18 12.77 -9.97
CA ALA A 249 -16.12 12.56 -8.87
C ALA A 249 -16.24 13.79 -7.97
N ILE A 250 -15.15 14.54 -7.77
CA ILE A 250 -15.15 15.75 -6.94
C ILE A 250 -16.00 16.84 -7.62
N TYR A 251 -15.81 17.05 -8.92
CA TYR A 251 -16.62 17.99 -9.71
C TYR A 251 -18.11 17.61 -9.70
N TYR A 252 -18.41 16.32 -9.82
CA TYR A 252 -19.79 15.86 -9.72
C TYR A 252 -20.39 16.10 -8.32
N ASN A 253 -19.62 15.88 -7.25
CA ASN A 253 -20.08 16.17 -5.89
C ASN A 253 -20.28 17.68 -5.66
N LEU A 254 -19.45 18.55 -6.25
CA LEU A 254 -19.64 20.01 -6.24
C LEU A 254 -20.92 20.40 -6.99
N TYR A 255 -21.16 19.80 -8.16
CA TYR A 255 -22.41 19.94 -8.90
C TYR A 255 -23.61 19.64 -7.98
N GLN A 256 -23.61 18.50 -7.27
CA GLN A 256 -24.71 18.12 -6.38
C GLN A 256 -24.92 19.11 -5.23
N CYS A 257 -23.84 19.63 -4.64
CA CYS A 257 -23.93 20.63 -3.57
C CYS A 257 -24.49 21.97 -4.09
N HIS A 258 -24.02 22.46 -5.24
CA HIS A 258 -24.51 23.71 -5.83
C HIS A 258 -25.96 23.61 -6.29
N ARG A 259 -26.38 22.45 -6.82
CA ARG A 259 -27.81 22.19 -7.08
C ARG A 259 -28.66 22.26 -5.84
N ALA A 260 -28.20 21.66 -4.74
CA ALA A 260 -28.94 21.67 -3.48
C ALA A 260 -29.05 23.09 -2.88
N LEU A 261 -28.06 23.95 -3.12
CA LEU A 261 -28.11 25.39 -2.78
C LEU A 261 -28.97 26.23 -3.73
N GLY A 262 -29.37 25.70 -4.89
CA GLY A 262 -30.10 26.43 -5.93
C GLY A 262 -29.22 27.27 -6.86
N ASP A 263 -27.90 27.16 -6.78
CA ASP A 263 -26.97 27.81 -7.72
C ASP A 263 -26.84 26.97 -8.99
N ILE A 264 -27.87 27.04 -9.83
CA ILE A 264 -27.98 26.23 -11.04
C ILE A 264 -26.85 26.51 -12.03
N THR A 265 -26.42 27.77 -12.15
CA THR A 265 -25.35 28.15 -13.08
C THR A 265 -24.03 27.48 -12.73
N LYS A 266 -23.55 27.63 -11.48
CA LYS A 266 -22.29 26.97 -11.07
C LYS A 266 -22.38 25.46 -11.12
N SER A 267 -23.53 24.91 -10.71
CA SER A 267 -23.80 23.48 -10.81
C SER A 267 -23.54 22.96 -12.24
N GLU A 268 -24.17 23.57 -13.24
CA GLU A 268 -24.02 23.13 -14.64
C GLU A 268 -22.58 23.22 -15.15
N ASP A 269 -21.82 24.21 -14.69
CA ASP A 269 -20.40 24.34 -15.05
C ASP A 269 -19.57 23.20 -14.45
N TYR A 270 -19.76 22.87 -13.18
CA TYR A 270 -19.09 21.72 -12.55
C TYR A 270 -19.47 20.38 -13.20
N TYR A 271 -20.74 20.21 -13.58
CA TYR A 271 -21.18 19.01 -14.29
C TYR A 271 -20.49 18.87 -15.65
N LYS A 272 -20.42 19.95 -16.43
CA LYS A 272 -19.71 19.95 -17.72
C LYS A 272 -18.23 19.60 -17.54
N THR A 273 -17.58 20.11 -16.49
CA THR A 273 -16.19 19.76 -16.18
C THR A 273 -16.06 18.27 -15.85
N ALA A 274 -16.92 17.71 -15.00
CA ALA A 274 -16.91 16.27 -14.69
C ALA A 274 -17.02 15.40 -15.95
N VAL A 275 -17.95 15.74 -16.86
CA VAL A 275 -18.16 15.03 -18.13
C VAL A 275 -17.00 15.22 -19.10
N THR A 276 -16.35 16.38 -19.08
CA THR A 276 -15.18 16.65 -19.93
C THR A 276 -13.98 15.79 -19.50
N ILE A 277 -13.80 15.61 -18.19
CA ILE A 277 -12.74 14.77 -17.63
C ILE A 277 -13.05 13.28 -17.88
N ASP A 278 -14.27 12.84 -17.59
CA ASP A 278 -14.72 11.46 -17.83
C ASP A 278 -16.13 11.44 -18.44
N PRO A 279 -16.25 11.20 -19.76
CA PRO A 279 -17.54 11.18 -20.45
C PRO A 279 -18.57 10.18 -19.90
N ARG A 280 -18.16 9.17 -19.13
CA ARG A 280 -19.08 8.23 -18.47
C ARG A 280 -20.01 8.94 -17.48
N TYR A 281 -19.61 10.10 -16.96
CA TYR A 281 -20.47 10.92 -16.11
C TYR A 281 -21.69 11.48 -16.82
N ALA A 282 -21.70 11.52 -18.17
CA ALA A 282 -22.89 11.90 -18.94
C ALA A 282 -24.01 10.87 -18.82
N GLU A 283 -23.66 9.59 -18.66
CA GLU A 283 -24.60 8.47 -18.51
C GLU A 283 -25.17 8.41 -17.08
N ILE A 284 -24.41 8.87 -16.08
CA ILE A 284 -24.79 8.91 -14.65
C ILE A 284 -25.92 9.93 -14.39
N TYR A 285 -26.09 10.92 -15.25
CA TYR A 285 -27.09 12.00 -15.13
C TYR A 285 -28.55 11.52 -15.12
N GLY A 286 -28.85 10.39 -15.75
CA GLY A 286 -30.20 9.84 -15.83
C GLY A 286 -30.69 9.18 -14.54
N GLU A 287 -29.78 8.62 -13.74
CA GLU A 287 -30.11 7.76 -12.60
C GLU A 287 -29.75 8.38 -11.24
N ALA A 288 -28.74 9.27 -11.17
CA ALA A 288 -28.18 9.72 -9.90
C ALA A 288 -28.67 11.12 -9.47
N ARG A 289 -29.68 11.13 -8.58
CA ARG A 289 -29.96 12.27 -7.68
C ARG A 289 -29.03 12.31 -6.46
N GLN A 290 -27.96 11.51 -6.43
CA GLN A 290 -27.23 11.19 -5.20
C GLN A 290 -25.76 11.65 -5.26
N PHE A 291 -25.21 11.96 -4.10
CA PHE A 291 -23.80 12.30 -3.90
C PHE A 291 -22.94 11.05 -4.14
N ILE A 292 -21.86 11.15 -4.93
CA ILE A 292 -20.97 10.02 -5.21
C ILE A 292 -20.13 9.76 -3.97
N THR A 293 -20.29 8.55 -3.44
CA THR A 293 -19.45 8.04 -2.36
C THR A 293 -18.21 7.44 -2.98
N LEU A 294 -17.05 8.05 -2.69
CA LEU A 294 -15.76 7.48 -3.05
C LEU A 294 -15.43 6.30 -2.13
N PRO A 295 -14.64 5.31 -2.59
CA PRO A 295 -14.23 4.18 -1.78
C PRO A 295 -13.60 4.65 -0.46
N GLN A 296 -14.08 4.07 0.65
CA GLN A 296 -13.46 4.27 1.96
C GLN A 296 -12.31 3.29 2.10
N GLU A 297 -11.13 3.70 1.66
CA GLU A 297 -9.92 2.89 1.83
C GLU A 297 -9.36 3.12 3.23
N LEU A 298 -9.42 2.08 4.08
CA LEU A 298 -8.77 2.12 5.39
C LEU A 298 -7.25 2.26 5.20
N VAL A 299 -6.62 3.04 6.06
CA VAL A 299 -5.19 3.29 5.99
C VAL A 299 -4.47 2.40 7.00
N MET A 300 -3.82 1.34 6.52
CA MET A 300 -2.92 0.54 7.36
C MET A 300 -1.62 1.30 7.62
N THR A 301 -1.14 1.23 8.86
CA THR A 301 0.22 1.65 9.20
C THR A 301 1.21 0.68 8.59
N THR A 302 2.14 1.19 7.79
CA THR A 302 3.19 0.38 7.17
C THR A 302 4.41 0.27 8.07
N PRO A 303 5.22 -0.80 7.92
CA PRO A 303 6.52 -0.90 8.57
C PRO A 303 7.37 0.32 8.25
N PRO A 304 8.14 0.86 9.21
CA PRO A 304 9.06 1.95 8.93
C PRO A 304 10.05 1.52 7.84
N GLN A 305 10.08 2.29 6.74
CA GLN A 305 11.06 2.10 5.68
C GLN A 305 12.40 2.69 6.14
N GLY A 306 13.12 1.94 6.98
CA GLY A 306 14.47 2.29 7.41
C GLY A 306 14.56 2.75 8.87
N GLY A 307 15.25 1.95 9.66
CA GLY A 307 15.61 2.22 11.04
C GLY A 307 15.84 0.90 11.74
N THR A 308 17.11 0.51 11.90
CA THR A 308 17.49 -0.44 12.95
C THR A 308 16.93 0.05 14.29
N PRO A 309 16.57 -0.86 15.21
CA PRO A 309 16.03 -0.52 16.53
C PRO A 309 16.91 0.48 17.31
#